data_AF-A0A7V2VSC2-F1
#
_entry.id   AF-A0A7V2VSC2-F1
#
_cell.length_a   1.000
_cell.length_b   1.000
_cell.length_c   1.000
_cell.angle_alpha   90.00
_cell.angle_beta   90.00
_cell.angle_gamma   90.00
#
_symmetry.space_group_name_H-M   'P 1'
#
loop_
_entity.id
_entity.type
_entity.pdbx_description
1 polymer ?
#
loop_
_entity_poly.entity_id
_entity_poly.type
_entity_poly.pdbx_seq_one_letter_code
_entity_poly.pdbx_strand_id
1 'polypeptide(L)'
;GSGFITELDTLVVAIGQRPQVPNELGVDVERGNVIRVDANMMTSREGVYSGGDCVSGPASVIEAIADGRKAAEAIDRYLGGKGDISESLVPTEEATTWLEEDYPQEKLGSTSHLRGEISIKSFDEVEKPWDRDNAMAEAQRCLRCYAIAPPDEKVLEEAGCQFCGACVDSCPTGALVERSAQYAGAPDRVVTTICPYCGVGCQLNLEIKNEKIIRVFPNPNGPANKGQACVKGKFGLDFVQDPNRLTAPLIKRNGKFAEASWDEALDLVASKLANYKGDEVAVISSAKCTNEENYIIQKFARVVLGTNNLDHCARL
;
A
#
# COMPACT_ATOMS: atom_id res chain seq x y z
N GLY A 1 8.05 -8.93 -8.42
CA GLY A 1 8.43 -8.34 -9.72
C GLY A 1 7.46 -8.85 -10.78
N SER A 2 7.01 -7.99 -11.69
CA SER A 2 5.92 -8.25 -12.65
C SER A 2 6.43 -8.55 -14.06
N GLY A 3 7.31 -9.55 -14.20
CA GLY A 3 7.98 -9.82 -15.49
C GLY A 3 8.39 -11.27 -15.67
N PHE A 4 7.48 -12.21 -15.43
CA PHE A 4 7.69 -13.60 -15.81
C PHE A 4 6.49 -14.12 -16.60
N ILE A 5 6.79 -15.02 -17.54
CA ILE A 5 5.80 -15.77 -18.30
C ILE A 5 5.84 -17.18 -17.71
N THR A 6 4.68 -17.68 -17.29
CA THR A 6 4.51 -19.04 -16.81
C THR A 6 3.46 -19.74 -17.66
N GLU A 7 3.76 -20.95 -18.09
CA GLU A 7 2.77 -21.85 -18.68
C GLU A 7 1.98 -22.47 -17.54
N LEU A 8 0.66 -22.52 -17.67
CA LEU A 8 -0.24 -23.07 -16.67
C LEU A 8 -1.46 -23.67 -17.35
N ASP A 9 -1.93 -24.80 -16.84
CA ASP A 9 -3.08 -25.51 -17.39
C ASP A 9 -4.41 -24.79 -17.10
N THR A 10 -4.47 -23.98 -16.04
CA THR A 10 -5.64 -23.18 -15.67
C THR A 10 -5.23 -21.95 -14.86
N LEU A 11 -5.71 -20.77 -15.27
CA LEU A 11 -5.56 -19.51 -14.54
C LEU A 11 -6.88 -19.17 -13.85
N VAL A 12 -6.88 -19.10 -12.52
CA VAL A 12 -8.01 -18.52 -11.77
C VAL A 12 -7.62 -17.10 -11.36
N VAL A 13 -8.14 -16.12 -12.08
CA VAL A 13 -7.93 -14.70 -11.77
C VAL A 13 -8.93 -14.27 -10.70
N ALA A 14 -8.44 -14.02 -9.48
CA ALA A 14 -9.25 -13.50 -8.37
C ALA A 14 -8.94 -12.01 -8.12
N ILE A 15 -9.33 -11.15 -9.06
CA ILE A 15 -9.38 -9.70 -8.85
C ILE A 15 -10.68 -9.21 -9.51
N GLY A 16 -11.69 -8.93 -8.70
CA GLY A 16 -12.96 -8.43 -9.19
C GLY A 16 -13.75 -7.80 -8.06
N GLN A 17 -14.31 -6.61 -8.29
CA GLN A 17 -15.15 -5.91 -7.32
C GLN A 17 -16.64 -6.14 -7.55
N ARG A 18 -16.98 -6.72 -8.71
CA ARG A 18 -18.32 -7.15 -9.08
C ARG A 18 -18.25 -8.50 -9.78
N PRO A 19 -19.11 -9.46 -9.43
CA PRO A 19 -19.14 -10.74 -10.12
C PRO A 19 -19.62 -10.53 -11.55
N GLN A 20 -18.90 -11.11 -12.52
CA GLN A 20 -19.42 -11.29 -13.86
C GLN A 20 -20.07 -12.67 -13.90
N VAL A 21 -21.40 -12.70 -13.78
CA VAL A 21 -22.20 -13.94 -13.77
C VAL A 21 -22.81 -14.14 -15.16
N PRO A 22 -22.34 -15.10 -15.96
CA PRO A 22 -22.95 -15.39 -17.26
C PRO A 22 -24.35 -15.98 -17.09
N ASN A 23 -25.27 -15.65 -18.00
CA ASN A 23 -26.65 -16.16 -17.95
C ASN A 23 -26.70 -17.70 -18.05
N GLU A 24 -25.70 -18.30 -18.72
CA GLU A 24 -25.55 -19.76 -18.90
C GLU A 24 -25.28 -20.48 -17.57
N LEU A 25 -24.84 -19.75 -16.53
CA LEU A 25 -24.64 -20.33 -15.21
C LEU A 25 -25.98 -20.72 -14.56
N GLY A 26 -27.08 -20.08 -14.97
CA GLY A 26 -28.44 -20.42 -14.55
C GLY A 26 -28.72 -20.14 -13.07
N VAL A 27 -28.13 -19.07 -12.53
CA VAL A 27 -28.31 -18.64 -11.13
C VAL A 27 -29.00 -17.29 -11.06
N ASP A 28 -29.76 -17.08 -9.99
CA ASP A 28 -30.46 -15.83 -9.72
C ASP A 28 -29.46 -14.80 -9.22
N VAL A 29 -29.53 -13.60 -9.77
CA VAL A 29 -28.70 -12.45 -9.38
C VAL A 29 -29.57 -11.31 -8.86
N GLU A 30 -29.05 -10.56 -7.90
CA GLU A 30 -29.67 -9.35 -7.38
C GLU A 30 -28.99 -8.09 -7.92
N ARG A 31 -29.43 -6.92 -7.41
CA ARG A 31 -28.90 -5.62 -7.82
C ARG A 31 -27.39 -5.57 -7.57
N GLY A 32 -26.62 -5.24 -8.61
CA GLY A 32 -25.15 -5.20 -8.54
C GLY A 32 -24.47 -6.48 -9.04
N ASN A 33 -25.24 -7.41 -9.60
CA ASN A 33 -24.76 -8.69 -10.13
C ASN A 33 -24.18 -9.63 -9.05
N VAL A 34 -24.62 -9.47 -7.81
CA VAL A 34 -24.35 -10.41 -6.72
C VAL A 34 -25.28 -11.61 -6.86
N ILE A 35 -24.77 -12.80 -6.59
CA ILE A 35 -25.47 -14.07 -6.68
C ILE A 35 -26.35 -14.23 -5.44
N ARG A 36 -27.64 -14.50 -5.66
CA ARG A 36 -28.57 -14.78 -4.59
C ARG A 36 -28.31 -16.18 -4.04
N VAL A 37 -28.20 -16.28 -2.71
CA VAL A 37 -28.00 -17.56 -2.01
C VAL A 37 -28.97 -17.73 -0.84
N ASP A 38 -29.18 -18.97 -0.42
CA ASP A 38 -29.91 -19.32 0.81
C ASP A 38 -29.01 -19.27 2.06
N ALA A 39 -29.55 -19.69 3.21
CA ALA A 39 -28.81 -19.72 4.48
C ALA A 39 -27.61 -20.68 4.48
N ASN A 40 -27.55 -21.62 3.54
CA ASN A 40 -26.49 -22.61 3.36
C ASN A 40 -25.53 -22.21 2.22
N MET A 41 -25.59 -20.98 1.73
CA MET A 41 -24.80 -20.47 0.60
C MET A 41 -25.13 -21.12 -0.75
N MET A 42 -26.24 -21.87 -0.86
CA MET A 42 -26.67 -22.47 -2.13
C MET A 42 -27.37 -21.44 -3.01
N THR A 43 -27.00 -21.40 -4.28
CA THR A 43 -27.62 -20.54 -5.29
C THR A 43 -28.99 -21.09 -5.73
N SER A 44 -29.71 -20.39 -6.62
CA SER A 44 -30.94 -20.93 -7.22
C SER A 44 -30.70 -22.16 -8.11
N ARG A 45 -29.44 -22.44 -8.49
CA ARG A 45 -29.05 -23.67 -9.17
C ARG A 45 -28.61 -24.72 -8.15
N GLU A 46 -29.33 -25.84 -8.13
CA GLU A 46 -29.08 -26.96 -7.24
C GLU A 46 -27.62 -27.46 -7.36
N GLY A 47 -26.98 -27.68 -6.21
CA GLY A 47 -25.59 -28.14 -6.12
C GLY A 47 -24.53 -27.07 -6.43
N VAL A 48 -24.92 -25.82 -6.70
CA VAL A 48 -24.01 -24.69 -6.91
C VAL A 48 -24.08 -23.73 -5.71
N TYR A 49 -22.91 -23.37 -5.18
CA TYR A 49 -22.76 -22.53 -3.99
C TYR A 49 -21.93 -21.28 -4.30
N SER A 50 -22.19 -20.20 -3.58
CA SER A 50 -21.46 -18.94 -3.73
C SER A 50 -21.23 -18.26 -2.37
N GLY A 51 -20.14 -17.51 -2.22
CA GLY A 51 -19.79 -16.82 -0.98
C GLY A 51 -18.83 -15.66 -1.21
N GLY A 52 -18.59 -14.85 -0.17
CA GLY A 52 -17.73 -13.67 -0.23
C GLY A 52 -18.28 -12.59 -1.17
N ASP A 53 -17.40 -11.92 -1.90
CA ASP A 53 -17.77 -10.78 -2.76
C ASP A 53 -18.81 -11.13 -3.85
N CYS A 54 -18.95 -12.42 -4.17
CA CYS A 54 -20.00 -12.91 -5.08
C CYS A 54 -21.41 -12.79 -4.51
N VAL A 55 -21.57 -12.76 -3.19
CA VAL A 55 -22.86 -12.72 -2.50
C VAL A 55 -23.10 -11.37 -1.85
N SER A 56 -22.10 -10.81 -1.19
CA SER A 56 -22.23 -9.58 -0.38
C SER A 56 -21.61 -8.33 -1.01
N GLY A 57 -20.89 -8.47 -2.14
CA GLY A 57 -19.99 -7.43 -2.64
C GLY A 57 -18.75 -7.28 -1.74
N PRO A 58 -17.90 -6.26 -1.95
CA PRO A 58 -16.63 -6.12 -1.24
C PRO A 58 -16.79 -6.22 0.28
N ALA A 59 -16.32 -7.34 0.86
CA ALA A 59 -16.44 -7.65 2.27
C ALA A 59 -15.07 -7.84 2.92
N SER A 60 -15.04 -7.97 4.25
CA SER A 60 -13.79 -8.29 4.93
C SER A 60 -13.33 -9.71 4.58
N VAL A 61 -12.01 -9.94 4.58
CA VAL A 61 -11.46 -11.29 4.37
C VAL A 61 -12.02 -12.32 5.36
N ILE A 62 -12.40 -11.87 6.57
CA ILE A 62 -12.98 -12.70 7.62
C ILE A 62 -14.36 -13.21 7.21
N GLU A 63 -15.19 -12.33 6.64
CA GLU A 63 -16.53 -12.69 6.16
C GLU A 63 -16.46 -13.63 4.96
N ALA A 64 -15.56 -13.37 4.00
CA ALA A 64 -15.35 -14.25 2.86
C ALA A 64 -14.92 -15.67 3.29
N ILE A 65 -14.03 -15.77 4.29
CA ILE A 65 -13.64 -17.07 4.88
C ILE A 65 -14.82 -17.73 5.58
N ALA A 66 -15.62 -16.97 6.33
CA ALA A 66 -16.80 -17.50 7.02
C ALA A 66 -17.84 -18.07 6.03
N ASP A 67 -18.07 -17.38 4.91
CA ASP A 67 -18.96 -17.86 3.85
C ASP A 67 -18.42 -19.13 3.19
N GLY A 68 -17.11 -19.18 2.92
CA GLY A 68 -16.44 -20.37 2.40
C GLY A 68 -16.61 -21.58 3.33
N ARG A 69 -16.50 -21.40 4.65
CA ARG A 69 -16.74 -22.46 5.63
C ARG A 69 -18.19 -22.95 5.61
N LYS A 70 -19.17 -22.03 5.61
CA LYS A 70 -20.59 -22.40 5.54
C LYS A 70 -20.92 -23.16 4.26
N ALA A 71 -20.40 -22.70 3.12
CA ALA A 71 -20.58 -23.38 1.84
C ALA A 71 -19.96 -24.78 1.86
N ALA A 72 -18.74 -24.94 2.39
CA ALA A 72 -18.09 -26.25 2.50
C ALA A 72 -18.89 -27.24 3.35
N GLU A 73 -19.42 -26.81 4.51
CA GLU A 73 -20.29 -27.65 5.34
C GLU A 73 -21.57 -28.06 4.60
N ALA A 74 -22.17 -27.14 3.85
CA ALA A 74 -23.39 -27.40 3.08
C ALA A 74 -23.14 -28.35 1.90
N ILE A 75 -22.03 -28.16 1.19
CA ILE A 75 -21.58 -29.04 0.10
C ILE A 75 -21.38 -30.46 0.62
N ASP A 76 -20.68 -30.62 1.76
CA ASP A 76 -20.46 -31.95 2.34
C ASP A 76 -21.79 -32.64 2.69
N ARG A 77 -22.73 -31.93 3.35
CA ARG A 77 -24.07 -32.48 3.64
C ARG A 77 -24.83 -32.85 2.36
N TYR A 78 -24.75 -32.01 1.33
CA TYR A 78 -25.41 -32.26 0.04
C TYR A 78 -24.84 -33.51 -0.66
N LEU A 79 -23.54 -33.78 -0.51
CA LEU A 79 -22.87 -34.97 -1.05
C LEU A 79 -23.03 -36.22 -0.15
N GLY A 80 -23.83 -36.14 0.93
CA GLY A 80 -24.11 -37.25 1.83
C GLY A 80 -23.18 -37.36 3.04
N GLY A 81 -22.32 -36.37 3.26
CA GLY A 81 -21.48 -36.22 4.45
C GLY A 81 -22.23 -35.64 5.65
N LYS A 82 -21.48 -35.27 6.70
CA LYS A 82 -22.03 -34.77 7.98
C LYS A 82 -21.98 -33.26 8.12
N GLY A 83 -21.32 -32.57 7.19
CA GLY A 83 -20.96 -31.16 7.28
C GLY A 83 -19.83 -30.89 8.27
N ASP A 84 -18.94 -31.86 8.48
CA ASP A 84 -17.79 -31.70 9.40
C ASP A 84 -16.54 -31.29 8.62
N ILE A 85 -16.18 -30.02 8.72
CA ILE A 85 -14.99 -29.43 8.08
C ILE A 85 -13.88 -29.13 9.11
N SER A 86 -13.89 -29.81 10.25
CA SER A 86 -12.89 -29.60 11.31
C SER A 86 -11.50 -30.18 10.99
N GLU A 87 -11.42 -31.05 9.98
CA GLU A 87 -10.17 -31.65 9.53
C GLU A 87 -9.24 -30.62 8.88
N SER A 88 -8.00 -30.54 9.36
CA SER A 88 -6.95 -29.71 8.76
C SER A 88 -6.21 -30.51 7.70
N LEU A 89 -6.52 -30.26 6.42
CA LEU A 89 -5.93 -30.96 5.28
C LEU A 89 -4.51 -30.48 4.93
N VAL A 90 -4.09 -29.36 5.51
CA VAL A 90 -2.75 -28.80 5.36
C VAL A 90 -2.09 -28.85 6.73
N PRO A 91 -0.79 -29.23 6.82
CA PRO A 91 -0.03 -29.03 8.04
C PRO A 91 -0.15 -27.57 8.44
N THR A 92 -0.57 -27.30 9.67
CA THR A 92 -0.51 -25.94 10.21
C THR A 92 0.96 -25.54 10.17
N GLU A 93 1.33 -24.63 9.26
CA GLU A 93 2.58 -23.90 9.44
C GLU A 93 2.43 -23.15 10.76
N GLU A 94 3.21 -23.53 11.77
CA GLU A 94 3.29 -22.74 12.97
C GLU A 94 3.66 -21.32 12.53
N ALA A 95 2.81 -20.35 12.90
CA ALA A 95 3.17 -18.96 12.76
C ALA A 95 4.59 -18.81 13.30
N THR A 96 5.47 -18.20 12.51
CA THR A 96 6.88 -18.07 12.86
C THR A 96 6.97 -17.47 14.26
N THR A 97 7.37 -18.30 15.24
CA THR A 97 7.43 -17.95 16.66
C THR A 97 8.44 -16.84 16.96
N TRP A 98 9.25 -16.45 15.98
CA TRP A 98 10.16 -15.31 16.06
C TRP A 98 9.44 -13.95 16.14
N LEU A 99 8.16 -13.88 15.77
CA LEU A 99 7.29 -12.74 16.04
C LEU A 99 6.52 -12.95 17.34
N GLU A 100 7.23 -13.28 18.43
CA GLU A 100 6.67 -13.18 19.77
C GLU A 100 6.14 -11.76 20.01
N GLU A 101 5.00 -11.67 20.71
CA GLU A 101 4.17 -10.49 21.01
C GLU A 101 4.88 -9.38 21.84
N ASP A 102 6.18 -9.54 22.06
CA ASP A 102 6.98 -8.77 22.99
C ASP A 102 7.78 -7.67 22.26
N TYR A 103 7.16 -7.03 21.27
CA TYR A 103 7.67 -5.78 20.72
C TYR A 103 7.53 -4.71 21.81
N PRO A 104 8.64 -4.13 22.32
CA PRO A 104 8.52 -3.07 23.31
C PRO A 104 7.78 -1.90 22.66
N GLN A 105 6.53 -1.68 23.08
CA GLN A 105 5.71 -0.52 22.74
C GLN A 105 6.29 0.78 23.34
N GLU A 106 7.38 0.66 24.08
CA GLU A 106 8.10 1.76 24.69
C GLU A 106 8.66 2.69 23.62
N LYS A 107 8.43 3.98 23.84
CA LYS A 107 8.87 5.07 22.99
C LYS A 107 10.39 5.02 22.85
N LEU A 108 10.89 5.17 21.62
CA LEU A 108 12.33 5.23 21.35
C LEU A 108 13.00 6.27 22.26
N GLY A 109 14.17 5.91 22.80
CA GLY A 109 15.01 6.84 23.53
C GLY A 109 15.41 8.01 22.63
N SER A 110 15.13 9.24 23.06
CA SER A 110 15.56 10.42 22.32
C SER A 110 16.90 10.91 22.86
N THR A 111 17.84 11.23 21.98
CA THR A 111 19.00 12.04 22.36
C THR A 111 18.53 13.41 22.85
N SER A 112 19.26 13.97 23.82
CA SER A 112 19.02 15.34 24.27
C SER A 112 20.01 16.28 23.60
N HIS A 113 19.51 17.35 22.99
CA HIS A 113 20.34 18.37 22.35
C HIS A 113 20.36 19.63 23.21
N LEU A 114 21.54 20.23 23.36
CA LEU A 114 21.66 21.57 23.93
C LEU A 114 21.07 22.59 22.92
N ARG A 115 20.19 23.48 23.40
CA ARG A 115 19.61 24.53 22.56
C ARG A 115 20.70 25.48 22.05
N GLY A 116 20.56 25.94 20.80
CA GLY A 116 21.55 26.74 20.08
C GLY A 116 22.08 27.98 20.81
N GLU A 117 21.26 28.62 21.65
CA GLU A 117 21.67 29.80 22.43
C GLU A 117 22.65 29.49 23.57
N ILE A 118 22.67 28.24 24.02
CA ILE A 118 23.54 27.73 25.09
C ILE A 118 24.80 27.12 24.48
N SER A 119 24.68 26.39 23.37
CA SER A 119 25.80 25.70 22.72
C SER A 119 26.86 26.64 22.14
N ILE A 120 26.52 27.90 21.81
CA ILE A 120 27.51 28.91 21.36
C ILE A 120 28.30 29.56 22.52
N LYS A 121 27.93 29.28 23.77
CA LYS A 121 28.53 29.90 24.97
C LYS A 121 29.30 28.90 25.84
N SER A 122 29.30 27.61 25.50
CA SER A 122 30.07 26.61 26.22
C SER A 122 30.75 25.64 25.25
N PHE A 123 31.77 24.94 25.77
CA PHE A 123 32.39 23.82 25.07
C PHE A 123 31.71 22.49 25.41
N ASP A 124 30.50 22.55 25.98
CA ASP A 124 29.75 21.35 26.34
C ASP A 124 29.26 20.64 25.07
N GLU A 125 29.19 19.32 25.15
CA GLU A 125 28.77 18.46 24.04
C GLU A 125 27.31 18.78 23.65
N VAL A 126 27.13 19.16 22.38
CA VAL A 126 25.85 19.68 21.85
C VAL A 126 24.83 18.57 21.66
N GLU A 127 25.28 17.41 21.21
CA GLU A 127 24.51 16.17 21.16
C GLU A 127 24.96 15.30 22.32
N LYS A 128 24.16 15.23 23.37
CA LYS A 128 24.52 14.38 24.49
C LYS A 128 24.30 12.92 24.09
N PRO A 129 25.25 12.01 24.43
CA PRO A 129 25.02 10.59 24.26
C PRO A 129 23.84 10.15 25.12
N TRP A 130 23.27 9.00 24.80
CA TRP A 130 22.28 8.39 25.67
C TRP A 130 22.87 8.16 27.06
N ASP A 131 22.03 8.40 28.08
CA ASP A 131 22.36 7.90 29.40
C ASP A 131 22.46 6.37 29.38
N ARG A 132 23.10 5.83 30.41
CA ARG A 132 23.39 4.40 30.49
C ARG A 132 22.12 3.55 30.37
N ASP A 133 21.01 4.00 30.93
CA ASP A 133 19.78 3.21 30.99
C ASP A 133 19.10 3.19 29.61
N ASN A 134 19.04 4.33 28.92
CA ASN A 134 18.58 4.43 27.53
C ASN A 134 19.51 3.67 26.56
N ALA A 135 20.83 3.78 26.76
CA ALA A 135 21.81 3.06 25.97
C ALA A 135 21.70 1.54 26.16
N MET A 136 21.48 1.07 27.39
CA MET A 136 21.27 -0.35 27.67
C MET A 136 19.92 -0.85 27.15
N ALA A 137 18.85 -0.06 27.29
CA ALA A 137 17.53 -0.40 26.77
C ALA A 137 17.55 -0.53 25.23
N GLU A 138 18.18 0.41 24.53
CA GLU A 138 18.29 0.32 23.08
C GLU A 138 19.29 -0.76 22.63
N ALA A 139 20.41 -0.94 23.34
CA ALA A 139 21.33 -2.03 23.05
C ALA A 139 20.66 -3.41 23.25
N GLN A 140 19.78 -3.57 24.24
CA GLN A 140 18.98 -4.78 24.40
C GLN A 140 17.96 -4.95 23.27
N ARG A 141 17.40 -3.85 22.75
CA ARG A 141 16.57 -3.85 21.52
C ARG A 141 17.40 -4.31 20.30
N CYS A 142 18.65 -3.87 20.17
CA CYS A 142 19.59 -4.33 19.13
C CYS A 142 20.01 -5.79 19.28
N LEU A 143 20.22 -6.29 20.51
CA LEU A 143 20.62 -7.67 20.79
C LEU A 143 19.50 -8.70 20.58
N ARG A 144 18.23 -8.27 20.49
CA ARG A 144 17.12 -9.14 20.06
C ARG A 144 17.04 -9.31 18.54
N CYS A 145 17.80 -8.53 17.77
CA CYS A 145 17.79 -8.60 16.31
C CYS A 145 18.93 -9.46 15.78
N TYR A 146 18.76 -10.78 15.79
CA TYR A 146 19.60 -11.75 15.05
C TYR A 146 19.53 -11.56 13.50
N ALA A 147 19.06 -10.42 12.99
CA ALA A 147 18.61 -10.27 11.61
C ALA A 147 19.65 -9.73 10.61
N ILE A 148 20.90 -9.46 11.01
CA ILE A 148 21.91 -8.84 10.12
C ILE A 148 23.04 -9.81 9.75
N ALA A 149 23.18 -10.91 10.48
CA ALA A 149 23.91 -12.08 10.01
C ALA A 149 22.99 -13.27 10.32
N PRO A 150 22.17 -13.73 9.35
CA PRO A 150 21.43 -14.96 9.58
C PRO A 150 22.44 -16.05 9.97
N PRO A 151 22.05 -16.98 10.86
CA PRO A 151 22.85 -18.16 11.11
C PRO A 151 23.25 -18.82 9.77
N ASP A 152 24.47 -19.32 9.70
CA ASP A 152 24.96 -20.12 8.57
C ASP A 152 25.19 -19.37 7.23
N GLU A 153 25.67 -18.11 7.28
CA GLU A 153 26.09 -17.32 6.09
C GLU A 153 25.00 -17.04 5.04
N LYS A 154 23.72 -17.17 5.40
CA LYS A 154 22.61 -16.94 4.48
C LYS A 154 22.54 -15.49 4.00
N VAL A 155 21.99 -15.27 2.81
CA VAL A 155 21.65 -13.91 2.36
C VAL A 155 20.35 -13.43 3.00
N LEU A 156 20.11 -12.11 3.06
CA LEU A 156 18.93 -11.53 3.73
C LEU A 156 17.59 -12.09 3.21
N GLU A 157 17.52 -12.46 1.93
CA GLU A 157 16.34 -13.09 1.33
C GLU A 157 16.04 -14.47 1.96
N GLU A 158 17.07 -15.30 2.11
CA GLU A 158 17.00 -16.62 2.75
C GLU A 158 16.75 -16.53 4.26
N ALA A 159 17.05 -15.38 4.86
CA ALA A 159 16.79 -15.06 6.26
C ALA A 159 15.35 -14.63 6.54
N GLY A 160 14.49 -14.52 5.51
CA GLY A 160 13.11 -14.04 5.66
C GLY A 160 13.02 -12.53 5.88
N CYS A 161 14.05 -11.76 5.53
CA CYS A 161 14.01 -10.30 5.62
C CYS A 161 12.93 -9.72 4.72
N GLN A 162 12.04 -8.90 5.29
CA GLN A 162 10.96 -8.23 4.55
C GLN A 162 11.37 -6.88 3.95
N PHE A 163 12.65 -6.51 4.11
CA PHE A 163 13.23 -5.24 3.64
C PHE A 163 12.45 -3.99 4.09
N CYS A 164 11.79 -4.05 5.26
CA CYS A 164 11.02 -2.92 5.80
C CYS A 164 11.92 -1.77 6.25
N GLY A 165 13.18 -2.04 6.57
CA GLY A 165 14.17 -1.06 7.01
C GLY A 165 14.02 -0.57 8.44
N ALA A 166 13.18 -1.21 9.27
CA ALA A 166 13.03 -0.84 10.69
C ALA A 166 14.37 -0.90 11.46
N CYS A 167 15.21 -1.89 11.17
CA CYS A 167 16.57 -1.98 11.73
C CYS A 167 17.44 -0.77 11.38
N VAL A 168 17.24 -0.16 10.21
CA VAL A 168 17.95 1.06 9.76
C VAL A 168 17.42 2.30 10.50
N ASP A 169 16.12 2.38 10.77
CA ASP A 169 15.53 3.50 11.52
C ASP A 169 15.97 3.49 12.98
N SER A 170 16.09 2.30 13.57
CA SER A 170 16.50 2.13 14.96
C SER A 170 18.01 2.22 15.17
N CYS A 171 18.84 2.18 14.13
CA CYS A 171 20.29 2.14 14.30
C CYS A 171 20.86 3.48 14.78
N PRO A 172 21.38 3.58 16.02
CA PRO A 172 21.82 4.87 16.55
C PRO A 172 23.24 5.27 16.13
N THR A 173 24.05 4.29 15.74
CA THR A 173 25.44 4.49 15.36
C THR A 173 25.63 4.69 13.87
N GLY A 174 24.57 4.54 13.06
CA GLY A 174 24.65 4.54 11.61
C GLY A 174 25.39 3.31 11.03
N ALA A 175 25.61 2.26 11.83
CA ALA A 175 26.14 0.99 11.33
C ALA A 175 25.24 0.39 10.24
N LEU A 176 23.92 0.59 10.39
CA LEU A 176 22.95 0.44 9.33
C LEU A 176 22.48 1.83 8.91
N VAL A 177 22.60 2.11 7.62
CA VAL A 177 22.20 3.39 7.02
C VAL A 177 21.67 3.12 5.61
N GLU A 178 20.68 3.91 5.19
CA GLU A 178 20.19 3.86 3.83
C GLU A 178 21.29 4.29 2.85
N ARG A 179 21.53 3.50 1.80
CA ARG A 179 22.53 3.82 0.78
C ARG A 179 22.34 5.20 0.15
N SER A 180 21.09 5.64 0.00
CA SER A 180 20.75 6.97 -0.53
C SER A 180 21.18 8.11 0.40
N ALA A 181 21.21 7.88 1.72
CA ALA A 181 21.49 8.88 2.73
C ALA A 181 22.97 8.92 3.15
N GLN A 182 23.69 7.79 3.01
CA GLN A 182 25.05 7.58 3.53
C GLN A 182 26.06 8.69 3.18
N TYR A 183 25.89 9.37 2.04
CA TYR A 183 26.77 10.46 1.58
C TYR A 183 26.04 11.75 1.23
N ALA A 184 24.77 11.87 1.61
CA ALA A 184 23.97 13.06 1.31
C ALA A 184 24.31 14.24 2.25
N GLY A 185 24.88 13.96 3.42
CA GLY A 185 25.11 14.93 4.49
C GLY A 185 23.79 15.38 5.15
N ALA A 186 23.84 16.39 6.02
CA ALA A 186 22.66 16.87 6.74
C ALA A 186 21.58 17.41 5.79
N PRO A 187 20.28 17.17 6.07
CA PRO A 187 19.17 17.73 5.30
C PRO A 187 19.01 19.24 5.52
N ASP A 188 18.42 19.92 4.53
CA ASP A 188 18.04 21.33 4.64
C ASP A 188 16.75 21.48 5.47
N ARG A 189 15.84 20.50 5.35
CA ARG A 189 14.56 20.46 6.08
C ARG A 189 14.01 19.06 6.19
N VAL A 190 13.09 18.88 7.14
CA VAL A 190 12.28 17.68 7.29
C VAL A 190 10.81 18.04 7.08
N VAL A 191 10.12 17.28 6.24
CA VAL A 191 8.69 17.49 5.93
C VAL A 191 7.91 16.22 6.25
N THR A 192 6.87 16.35 7.07
CA THR A 192 5.96 15.25 7.36
C THR A 192 4.88 15.15 6.29
N THR A 193 4.62 13.93 5.80
CA THR A 193 3.63 13.63 4.76
C THR A 193 2.94 12.29 5.02
N ILE A 194 2.04 11.90 4.13
CA ILE A 194 1.37 10.60 4.12
C ILE A 194 1.90 9.76 2.96
N CYS A 195 2.09 8.46 3.23
CA CYS A 195 2.48 7.47 2.23
C CYS A 195 1.43 7.35 1.10
N PRO A 196 1.81 7.50 -0.19
CA PRO A 196 0.88 7.46 -1.32
C PRO A 196 0.58 6.04 -1.82
N TYR A 197 0.94 4.99 -1.08
CA TYR A 197 0.85 3.60 -1.56
C TYR A 197 -0.48 2.91 -1.24
N CYS A 198 -0.60 2.32 -0.06
CA CYS A 198 -1.80 1.60 0.35
C CYS A 198 -2.73 2.51 1.16
N GLY A 199 -3.95 2.04 1.43
CA GLY A 199 -4.96 2.78 2.21
C GLY A 199 -4.69 2.90 3.71
N VAL A 200 -3.56 2.39 4.22
CA VAL A 200 -3.22 2.49 5.66
C VAL A 200 -2.94 3.93 6.07
N GLY A 201 -2.39 4.76 5.16
CA GLY A 201 -2.11 6.16 5.45
C GLY A 201 -0.95 6.36 6.44
N CYS A 202 0.13 5.57 6.32
CA CYS A 202 1.31 5.73 7.17
C CYS A 202 1.85 7.16 7.09
N GLN A 203 2.12 7.78 8.25
CA GLN A 203 2.75 9.09 8.33
C GLN A 203 4.28 8.92 8.22
N LEU A 204 4.88 9.65 7.31
CA LEU A 204 6.29 9.59 6.95
C LEU A 204 6.94 10.96 7.14
N ASN A 205 8.21 10.98 7.51
CA ASN A 205 9.06 12.17 7.48
C ASN A 205 10.04 12.04 6.32
N LEU A 206 10.10 13.08 5.49
CA LEU A 206 11.02 13.19 4.36
C LEU A 206 12.14 14.14 4.74
N GLU A 207 13.38 13.66 4.71
CA GLU A 207 14.55 14.53 4.76
C GLU A 207 14.85 15.04 3.36
N ILE A 208 14.89 16.37 3.21
CA ILE A 208 15.04 17.03 1.92
C ILE A 208 16.34 17.83 1.91
N LYS A 209 17.10 17.69 0.82
CA LYS A 209 18.30 18.48 0.55
C LYS A 209 18.38 18.83 -0.94
N ASN A 210 18.69 20.09 -1.26
CA ASN A 210 18.72 20.58 -2.64
C ASN A 210 17.45 20.22 -3.44
N GLU A 211 16.28 20.37 -2.81
CA GLU A 211 14.97 19.99 -3.36
C GLU A 211 14.81 18.49 -3.72
N LYS A 212 15.68 17.63 -3.20
CA LYS A 212 15.65 16.18 -3.39
C LYS A 212 15.38 15.46 -2.08
N ILE A 213 14.58 14.41 -2.14
CA ILE A 213 14.38 13.50 -0.99
C ILE A 213 15.67 12.67 -0.87
N ILE A 214 16.34 12.78 0.27
CA ILE A 214 17.57 12.01 0.55
C ILE A 214 17.31 10.83 1.48
N ARG A 215 16.29 10.93 2.33
CA ARG A 215 15.87 9.89 3.27
C ARG A 215 14.38 9.96 3.57
N VAL A 216 13.77 8.81 3.82
CA VAL A 216 12.40 8.67 4.27
C VAL A 216 12.38 7.77 5.48
N PHE A 217 11.73 8.20 6.55
CA PHE A 217 11.57 7.41 7.76
C PHE A 217 10.16 7.61 8.34
N PRO A 218 9.59 6.62 9.05
CA PRO A 218 8.25 6.75 9.61
C PRO A 218 8.21 7.80 10.74
N ASN A 219 7.11 8.53 10.85
CA ASN A 219 6.89 9.39 12.01
C ASN A 219 6.63 8.52 13.25
N PRO A 220 7.45 8.63 14.33
CA PRO A 220 7.27 7.81 15.54
C PRO A 220 5.90 7.96 16.19
N ASN A 221 5.27 9.12 16.04
CA ASN A 221 3.96 9.44 16.62
C ASN A 221 2.83 9.30 15.59
N GLY A 222 3.08 8.66 14.44
CA GLY A 222 2.09 8.47 13.39
C GLY A 222 0.88 7.66 13.90
N PRO A 223 -0.37 8.15 13.74
CA PRO A 223 -1.54 7.51 14.35
C PRO A 223 -1.85 6.15 13.75
N ALA A 224 -1.62 5.98 12.44
CA ALA A 224 -1.88 4.73 11.74
C ALA A 224 -0.74 3.71 11.88
N ASN A 225 0.51 4.19 11.87
CA ASN A 225 1.68 3.35 11.70
C ASN A 225 2.64 3.32 12.89
N LYS A 226 2.45 4.15 13.92
CA LYS A 226 3.21 4.15 15.19
C LYS A 226 4.73 4.00 15.01
N GLY A 227 5.33 4.76 14.08
CA GLY A 227 6.77 4.68 13.81
C GLY A 227 7.21 3.50 12.93
N GLN A 228 6.31 2.83 12.22
CA GLN A 228 6.63 1.75 11.28
C GLN A 228 6.38 2.15 9.83
N ALA A 229 7.15 1.60 8.90
CA ALA A 229 6.92 1.72 7.46
C ALA A 229 7.28 0.40 6.76
N CYS A 230 6.60 0.10 5.66
CA CYS A 230 7.01 -1.01 4.79
C CYS A 230 8.03 -0.53 3.74
N VAL A 231 8.63 -1.49 3.03
CA VAL A 231 9.61 -1.24 1.95
C VAL A 231 9.13 -0.18 0.94
N LYS A 232 7.84 -0.18 0.57
CA LYS A 232 7.28 0.78 -0.39
C LYS A 232 7.31 2.21 0.14
N GLY A 233 6.82 2.42 1.36
CA GLY A 233 6.77 3.76 1.96
C GLY A 233 8.17 4.31 2.24
N LYS A 234 9.10 3.44 2.65
CA LYS A 234 10.45 3.84 3.03
C LYS A 234 11.39 4.04 1.84
N PHE A 235 11.37 3.13 0.87
CA PHE A 235 12.36 3.13 -0.22
C PHE A 235 11.75 3.42 -1.60
N GLY A 236 10.43 3.49 -1.73
CA GLY A 236 9.77 3.61 -3.02
C GLY A 236 9.52 5.04 -3.51
N LEU A 237 9.85 6.09 -2.75
CA LEU A 237 9.49 7.47 -3.12
C LEU A 237 10.47 8.16 -4.07
N ASP A 238 11.44 7.44 -4.62
CA ASP A 238 12.47 7.94 -5.54
C ASP A 238 11.92 8.31 -6.94
N PHE A 239 10.78 7.74 -7.35
CA PHE A 239 10.13 8.05 -8.64
C PHE A 239 9.85 9.55 -8.86
N VAL A 240 9.73 10.35 -7.79
CA VAL A 240 9.51 11.81 -7.93
C VAL A 240 10.73 12.53 -8.52
N GLN A 241 11.90 11.89 -8.45
CA GLN A 241 13.20 12.35 -8.96
C GLN A 241 13.67 11.56 -10.20
N ASP A 242 12.83 10.66 -10.73
CA ASP A 242 13.19 9.86 -11.90
C ASP A 242 13.42 10.78 -13.11
N PRO A 243 14.54 10.61 -13.86
CA PRO A 243 14.84 11.46 -15.01
C PRO A 243 13.83 11.33 -16.15
N ASN A 244 13.02 10.25 -16.19
CA ASN A 244 11.95 10.06 -17.17
C ASN A 244 10.62 10.69 -16.74
N ARG A 245 10.56 11.33 -15.56
CA ARG A 245 9.35 12.03 -15.11
C ARG A 245 9.02 13.17 -16.09
N LEU A 246 7.79 13.17 -16.58
CA LEU A 246 7.28 14.25 -17.42
C LEU A 246 7.21 15.56 -16.62
N THR A 247 7.86 16.59 -17.16
CA THR A 247 7.93 17.93 -16.55
C THR A 247 7.23 19.00 -17.39
N ALA A 248 6.80 18.66 -18.60
CA ALA A 248 6.08 19.54 -19.53
C ALA A 248 4.94 18.80 -20.24
N PRO A 249 3.87 19.50 -20.66
CA PRO A 249 2.83 18.93 -21.51
C PRO A 249 3.39 18.41 -22.84
N LEU A 250 2.84 17.31 -23.34
CA LEU A 250 3.20 16.73 -24.63
C LEU A 250 1.98 16.61 -25.54
N ILE A 251 2.09 17.10 -26.77
CA ILE A 251 1.05 17.02 -27.81
C ILE A 251 1.52 16.10 -28.94
N LYS A 252 0.63 15.25 -29.45
CA LYS A 252 0.94 14.35 -30.56
C LYS A 252 0.85 15.09 -31.90
N ARG A 253 1.98 15.25 -32.59
CA ARG A 253 2.12 15.85 -33.92
C ARG A 253 2.71 14.82 -34.89
N ASN A 254 2.03 14.57 -36.02
CA ASN A 254 2.47 13.59 -37.02
C ASN A 254 2.79 12.21 -36.43
N GLY A 255 1.98 11.75 -35.47
CA GLY A 255 2.15 10.44 -34.82
C GLY A 255 3.17 10.40 -33.68
N LYS A 256 3.91 11.48 -33.40
CA LYS A 256 4.93 11.54 -32.34
C LYS A 256 4.59 12.59 -31.29
N PHE A 257 4.94 12.35 -30.03
CA PHE A 257 4.79 13.34 -28.97
C PHE A 257 5.89 14.40 -29.07
N ALA A 258 5.49 15.66 -28.91
CA ALA A 258 6.38 16.82 -28.86
C ALA A 258 5.96 17.71 -27.70
N GLU A 259 6.93 18.37 -27.07
CA GLU A 259 6.70 19.31 -25.97
C GLU A 259 5.85 20.51 -26.42
N ALA A 260 4.98 20.98 -25.53
CA ALA A 260 4.08 22.11 -25.74
C ALA A 260 3.99 22.98 -24.49
N SER A 261 3.56 24.23 -24.66
CA SER A 261 3.23 25.09 -23.52
C SER A 261 1.92 24.65 -22.86
N TRP A 262 1.71 25.09 -21.61
CA TRP A 262 0.45 24.85 -20.91
C TRP A 262 -0.75 25.47 -21.64
N ASP A 263 -0.62 26.70 -22.13
CA ASP A 263 -1.69 27.37 -22.86
C ASP A 263 -2.06 26.61 -24.14
N GLU A 264 -1.07 26.20 -24.93
CA GLU A 264 -1.31 25.42 -26.15
C GLU A 264 -2.00 24.08 -25.84
N ALA A 265 -1.51 23.36 -24.83
CA ALA A 265 -2.07 22.07 -24.45
C ALA A 265 -3.51 22.19 -23.93
N LEU A 266 -3.78 23.19 -23.09
CA LEU A 266 -5.10 23.41 -22.52
C LEU A 266 -6.10 23.92 -23.57
N ASP A 267 -5.71 24.84 -24.46
CA ASP A 267 -6.55 25.32 -25.57
C ASP A 267 -6.89 24.18 -26.55
N LEU A 268 -5.92 23.32 -26.84
CA LEU A 268 -6.15 22.15 -27.67
C LEU A 268 -7.14 21.18 -27.00
N VAL A 269 -6.94 20.86 -25.72
CA VAL A 269 -7.84 19.96 -24.98
C VAL A 269 -9.24 20.55 -24.89
N ALA A 270 -9.37 21.84 -24.55
CA ALA A 270 -10.65 22.53 -24.44
C ALA A 270 -11.40 22.57 -25.77
N SER A 271 -10.72 22.95 -26.86
CA SER A 271 -11.33 23.02 -28.20
C SER A 271 -11.80 21.66 -28.71
N LYS A 272 -11.11 20.57 -28.35
CA LYS A 272 -11.51 19.21 -28.70
C LYS A 272 -12.66 18.71 -27.82
N LEU A 273 -12.54 18.84 -26.50
CA LEU A 273 -13.55 18.38 -25.53
C LEU A 273 -14.88 19.13 -25.65
N ALA A 274 -14.87 20.40 -26.07
CA ALA A 274 -16.09 21.18 -26.27
C ALA A 274 -17.10 20.54 -27.24
N ASN A 275 -16.66 19.62 -28.10
CA ASN A 275 -17.51 18.92 -29.06
C ASN A 275 -18.20 17.67 -28.50
N TYR A 276 -17.95 17.29 -27.25
CA TYR A 276 -18.52 16.10 -26.60
C TYR A 276 -19.27 16.47 -25.33
N LYS A 277 -20.46 15.90 -25.12
CA LYS A 277 -21.26 16.14 -23.90
C LYS A 277 -22.01 14.89 -23.47
N GLY A 278 -22.40 14.87 -22.19
CA GLY A 278 -23.27 13.82 -21.65
C GLY A 278 -22.65 12.43 -21.80
N ASP A 279 -23.36 11.53 -22.46
CA ASP A 279 -22.95 10.12 -22.54
C ASP A 279 -21.77 9.85 -23.49
N GLU A 280 -21.34 10.84 -24.29
CA GLU A 280 -20.21 10.70 -25.23
C GLU A 280 -18.83 10.86 -24.58
N VAL A 281 -18.79 11.27 -23.31
CA VAL A 281 -17.55 11.50 -22.57
C VAL A 281 -17.58 10.76 -21.25
N ALA A 282 -16.41 10.25 -20.85
CA ALA A 282 -16.18 9.69 -19.53
C ALA A 282 -14.90 10.26 -18.94
N VAL A 283 -14.85 10.34 -17.61
CA VAL A 283 -13.69 10.84 -16.87
C VAL A 283 -13.23 9.75 -15.90
N ILE A 284 -11.94 9.42 -15.94
CA ILE A 284 -11.32 8.46 -15.03
C ILE A 284 -10.35 9.23 -14.13
N SER A 285 -10.62 9.21 -12.83
CA SER A 285 -9.77 9.83 -11.81
C SER A 285 -8.89 8.78 -11.09
N SER A 286 -8.12 9.21 -10.10
CA SER A 286 -7.14 8.35 -9.43
C SER A 286 -7.31 8.36 -7.92
N ALA A 287 -7.30 7.18 -7.30
CA ALA A 287 -7.23 7.03 -5.84
C ALA A 287 -5.86 7.42 -5.27
N LYS A 288 -4.88 7.71 -6.14
CA LYS A 288 -3.58 8.28 -5.75
C LYS A 288 -3.61 9.81 -5.64
N CYS A 289 -4.61 10.45 -6.23
CA CYS A 289 -4.85 11.87 -6.10
C CYS A 289 -5.53 12.19 -4.78
N THR A 290 -5.45 13.45 -4.39
CA THR A 290 -6.13 13.98 -3.21
C THR A 290 -7.65 13.99 -3.38
N ASN A 291 -8.37 14.09 -2.27
CA ASN A 291 -9.83 14.20 -2.29
C ASN A 291 -10.27 15.51 -2.96
N GLU A 292 -9.49 16.57 -2.82
CA GLU A 292 -9.70 17.87 -3.40
C GLU A 292 -9.58 17.82 -4.94
N GLU A 293 -8.55 17.16 -5.46
CA GLU A 293 -8.41 16.93 -6.91
C GLU A 293 -9.57 16.09 -7.44
N ASN A 294 -9.94 15.01 -6.75
CA ASN A 294 -11.08 14.18 -7.15
C ASN A 294 -12.41 14.96 -7.08
N TYR A 295 -12.56 15.87 -6.12
CA TYR A 295 -13.69 16.79 -6.04
C TYR A 295 -13.75 17.77 -7.22
N ILE A 296 -12.61 18.31 -7.64
CA ILE A 296 -12.52 19.18 -8.81
C ILE A 296 -12.84 18.40 -10.08
N ILE A 297 -12.29 17.19 -10.23
CA ILE A 297 -12.51 16.32 -11.39
C ILE A 297 -13.99 15.95 -11.51
N GLN A 298 -14.66 15.55 -10.42
CA GLN A 298 -16.10 15.23 -10.50
C GLN A 298 -16.94 16.46 -10.84
N LYS A 299 -16.54 17.64 -10.36
CA LYS A 299 -17.24 18.90 -10.65
C LYS A 299 -17.07 19.27 -12.12
N PHE A 300 -15.87 19.10 -12.66
CA PHE A 300 -15.59 19.28 -14.08
C PHE A 300 -16.44 18.33 -14.93
N ALA A 301 -16.50 17.04 -14.59
CA ALA A 301 -17.32 16.06 -15.31
C ALA A 301 -18.82 16.43 -15.30
N ARG A 302 -19.38 16.74 -14.13
CA ARG A 302 -20.83 16.98 -13.99
C ARG A 302 -21.26 18.35 -14.47
N VAL A 303 -20.50 19.40 -14.17
CA VAL A 303 -20.91 20.79 -14.43
C VAL A 303 -20.44 21.26 -15.80
N VAL A 304 -19.22 20.91 -16.21
CA VAL A 304 -18.63 21.41 -17.46
C VAL A 304 -18.96 20.48 -18.62
N LEU A 305 -18.73 19.17 -18.44
CA LEU A 305 -18.98 18.18 -19.49
C LEU A 305 -20.44 17.66 -19.50
N GLY A 306 -21.19 17.90 -18.43
CA GLY A 306 -22.58 17.49 -18.31
C GLY A 306 -22.77 15.97 -18.23
N THR A 307 -21.77 15.23 -17.73
CA THR A 307 -21.79 13.77 -17.66
C THR A 307 -21.74 13.24 -16.23
N ASN A 308 -22.37 12.08 -16.01
CA ASN A 308 -22.19 11.28 -14.80
C ASN A 308 -21.27 10.07 -15.03
N ASN A 309 -20.70 9.92 -16.23
CA ASN A 309 -19.73 8.89 -16.56
C ASN A 309 -18.37 9.26 -15.94
N LEU A 310 -18.27 9.09 -14.63
CA LEU A 310 -17.08 9.33 -13.86
C LEU A 310 -16.76 8.08 -13.05
N ASP A 311 -15.51 7.65 -13.11
CA ASP A 311 -15.02 6.59 -12.25
C ASP A 311 -13.58 6.84 -11.77
N HIS A 312 -13.01 5.91 -11.01
CA HIS A 312 -11.63 5.96 -10.56
C HIS A 312 -11.03 4.55 -10.45
N CYS A 313 -9.71 4.50 -10.28
CA CYS A 313 -8.96 3.23 -10.24
C CYS A 313 -9.35 2.25 -9.12
N ALA A 314 -10.15 2.65 -8.13
CA ALA A 314 -10.70 1.68 -7.19
C ALA A 314 -11.97 1.01 -7.71
N ARG A 315 -12.27 1.07 -9.01
CA ARG A 315 -13.26 0.25 -9.73
C ARG A 315 -12.76 -0.35 -11.05
N LEU A 316 -11.49 -0.09 -11.41
CA LEU A 316 -10.79 -0.69 -12.55
C LEU A 316 -10.09 -1.98 -12.12
#